data_AF-A0A0T1WQ06-F1
#
_entry.id   AF-A0A0T1WQ06-F1
#
_cell.length_a   1.000
_cell.length_b   1.000
_cell.length_c   1.000
_cell.angle_alpha   90.00
_cell.angle_beta   90.00
_cell.angle_gamma   90.00
#
_symmetry.space_group_name_H-M   'P 1'
#
loop_
_entity.id
_entity.type
_entity.pdbx_description
1 polymer ?
#
loop_
_entity_poly.entity_id
_entity_poly.type
_entity_poly.pdbx_seq_one_letter_code
_entity_poly.pdbx_strand_id
1 'polypeptide(L)' 'MSQPATSCVVFDDVEPLSGALMSWCAERSIRLRSQEGVSAASAVINLFFAGYRTQDELLGALCAGDDSEMVFAS' A
#
# COMPACT_ATOMS: atom_id res chain seq x y z
N MET A 1 11.59 36.79 -19.01
CA MET A 1 12.12 35.53 -18.45
C MET A 1 10.92 34.67 -18.09
N SER A 2 10.58 33.69 -18.92
CA SER A 2 9.46 32.78 -18.66
C SER A 2 10.02 31.55 -17.96
N GLN A 3 9.74 31.40 -16.67
CA GLN A 3 10.09 30.19 -15.93
C GLN A 3 9.23 29.03 -16.44
N PRO A 4 9.80 27.85 -16.75
CA PRO A 4 8.99 26.67 -16.94
C PRO A 4 8.39 26.31 -15.58
N ALA A 5 7.07 26.43 -15.46
CA ALA A 5 6.36 25.78 -14.36
C ALA A 5 6.61 24.28 -14.53
N THR A 6 7.52 23.73 -13.74
CA THR A 6 7.54 22.29 -13.49
C THR A 6 6.17 21.96 -12.92
N SER A 7 5.26 21.48 -13.76
CA SER A 7 4.04 20.84 -13.28
C SER A 7 4.49 19.71 -12.38
N CYS A 8 4.44 19.94 -11.08
CA CYS A 8 4.57 18.88 -10.10
C CYS A 8 3.44 17.91 -10.44
N VAL A 9 3.80 16.78 -11.05
CA VAL A 9 2.84 15.71 -11.30
C VAL A 9 2.51 15.14 -9.93
N VAL A 10 1.43 15.63 -9.33
CA VAL A 10 0.92 15.11 -8.07
C VAL A 10 0.23 13.81 -8.41
N PHE A 11 0.89 12.70 -8.10
CA PHE A 11 0.26 11.40 -8.13
C PHE A 11 -0.54 11.25 -6.84
N ASP A 12 -1.76 11.79 -6.83
CA ASP A 12 -2.69 11.76 -5.71
C ASP A 12 -2.88 10.33 -5.18
N ASP A 13 -2.83 9.34 -6.08
CA ASP A 13 -2.98 7.92 -5.76
C ASP A 13 -1.74 7.27 -5.12
N VAL A 14 -0.55 7.89 -5.24
CA VAL A 14 0.70 7.33 -4.68
C VAL A 14 0.80 7.57 -3.18
N GLU A 15 0.26 8.68 -2.67
CA GLU A 15 0.21 8.95 -1.23
C GLU A 15 -0.57 7.89 -0.44
N PRO A 16 -1.82 7.54 -0.79
CA PRO A 16 -2.59 6.53 -0.06
C PRO A 16 -1.97 5.13 -0.19
N LEU A 17 -1.44 4.76 -1.37
CA LEU A 17 -0.74 3.49 -1.60
C LEU A 17 0.52 3.37 -0.73
N SER A 18 1.38 4.38 -0.75
CA SER A 18 2.63 4.39 0.01
C SER A 18 2.37 4.48 1.51
N GLY A 19 1.42 5.30 1.95
CA GLY A 19 1.02 5.40 3.35
C GLY A 19 0.50 4.08 3.91
N ALA A 20 -0.37 3.38 3.17
CA ALA A 20 -0.93 2.10 3.62
C ALA A 20 0.16 1.04 3.71
N LEU A 21 1.01 0.93 2.68
CA LEU A 21 2.10 -0.03 2.65
C LEU A 21 3.14 0.23 3.75
N MET A 22 3.54 1.49 3.97
CA MET A 22 4.50 1.83 5.02
C MET A 22 3.92 1.59 6.42
N SER A 23 2.63 1.88 6.64
CA SER A 23 1.97 1.62 7.91
C SER A 23 1.89 0.12 8.21
N TRP A 24 1.53 -0.69 7.23
CA TRP A 24 1.50 -2.15 7.35
C TRP A 24 2.89 -2.73 7.66
N CYS A 25 3.93 -2.26 6.95
CA CYS A 25 5.31 -2.67 7.23
C CYS A 25 5.78 -2.24 8.62
N ALA A 26 5.41 -1.04 9.07
CA ALA A 26 5.79 -0.53 10.39
C ALA A 26 5.14 -1.35 11.52
N GLU A 27 3.87 -1.70 11.38
CA GLU A 27 3.12 -2.49 12.37
C GLU A 27 3.71 -3.90 12.57
N ARG A 28 4.15 -4.53 11.47
CA ARG A 28 4.70 -5.89 11.49
C ARG A 28 6.24 -5.96 11.61
N SER A 29 6.91 -4.81 11.71
CA SER A 29 8.37 -4.70 11.66
C SER A 29 9.00 -5.38 10.42
N ILE A 30 8.30 -5.34 9.30
CA ILE A 30 8.70 -5.93 8.02
C ILE A 30 9.45 -4.89 7.20
N ARG A 31 10.55 -5.31 6.55
CA ARG A 31 11.25 -4.42 5.59
C ARG A 31 10.49 -4.39 4.27
N LEU A 32 10.31 -3.21 3.69
CA LEU A 32 9.65 -3.04 2.39
C LEU A 32 10.29 -3.89 1.26
N ARG A 33 11.61 -4.10 1.31
CA ARG A 33 12.35 -4.91 0.33
C ARG A 33 12.36 -6.42 0.62
N SER A 34 11.69 -6.86 1.68
CA SER A 34 11.52 -8.29 1.96
C SER A 34 10.48 -8.90 1.02
N GLN A 35 10.44 -10.24 0.94
CA GLN A 35 9.42 -10.94 0.17
C GLN A 35 8.01 -10.58 0.62
N GLU A 36 7.80 -10.46 1.93
CA GLU A 36 6.51 -10.06 2.51
C GLU A 36 6.15 -8.62 2.14
N GLY A 37 7.10 -7.69 2.24
CA GLY A 37 6.88 -6.29 1.84
C GLY A 37 6.56 -6.13 0.35
N VAL A 38 7.20 -6.93 -0.52
CA VAL A 38 6.90 -6.96 -1.95
C VAL A 38 5.53 -7.59 -2.22
N SER A 39 5.15 -8.62 -1.47
CA SER A 39 3.81 -9.23 -1.55
C SER A 39 2.72 -8.24 -1.14
N ALA A 40 2.92 -7.54 -0.02
CA ALA A 40 2.03 -6.49 0.45
C ALA A 40 1.92 -5.32 -0.54
N ALA A 41 3.03 -4.94 -1.19
CA ALA A 41 3.02 -3.93 -2.25
C ALA A 41 2.18 -4.38 -3.46
N SER A 42 2.25 -5.65 -3.84
CA SER A 42 1.38 -6.19 -4.89
C SER A 42 -0.09 -6.19 -4.47
N ALA A 43 -0.38 -6.60 -3.23
CA ALA A 43 -1.73 -6.64 -2.69
C ALA A 43 -2.37 -5.23 -2.61
N VAL A 44 -1.62 -4.23 -2.11
CA VAL A 44 -2.14 -2.85 -1.99
C VAL A 44 -2.45 -2.23 -3.36
N ILE A 45 -1.65 -2.55 -4.39
CA ILE A 45 -1.92 -2.14 -5.78
C ILE A 45 -3.20 -2.81 -6.31
N ASN A 46 -3.39 -4.11 -6.05
CA ASN A 46 -4.61 -4.82 -6.45
C ASN A 46 -5.85 -4.26 -5.75
N LEU A 47 -5.75 -3.93 -4.46
CA LEU A 47 -6.83 -3.28 -3.71
C LEU A 47 -7.17 -1.92 -4.30
N PHE A 48 -6.18 -1.13 -4.69
CA PHE A 48 -6.43 0.13 -5.38
C PHE A 48 -7.20 -0.06 -6.70
N PHE A 49 -6.82 -1.05 -7.52
CA PHE A 49 -7.57 -1.41 -8.72
C PHE A 49 -8.97 -1.98 -8.44
N ALA A 50 -9.19 -2.57 -7.26
CA ALA A 50 -10.50 -3.02 -6.80
C ALA A 50 -11.41 -1.87 -6.33
N GLY A 51 -10.91 -0.64 -6.26
CA GLY A 51 -11.69 0.56 -5.97
C GLY A 51 -11.41 1.22 -4.61
N TYR A 52 -10.46 0.69 -3.84
CA TYR A 52 -10.03 1.27 -2.58
C TYR A 52 -9.18 2.52 -2.86
N ARG A 53 -9.57 3.69 -2.34
CA ARG A 53 -8.89 4.95 -2.68
C ARG A 53 -8.18 5.61 -1.51
N THR A 54 -8.60 5.30 -0.28
CA THR A 54 -8.00 5.92 0.90
C THR A 54 -6.95 5.02 1.53
N GLN A 55 -5.98 5.64 2.20
CA GLN A 55 -4.95 4.92 2.95
C GLN A 55 -5.56 3.97 3.98
N ASP A 56 -6.59 4.42 4.70
CA ASP A 56 -7.23 3.64 5.78
C ASP A 56 -7.95 2.41 5.24
N GLU A 57 -8.69 2.56 4.14
CA GLU A 57 -9.35 1.43 3.48
C GLU A 57 -8.33 0.41 2.92
N LEU A 58 -7.26 0.91 2.29
CA LEU A 58 -6.18 0.08 1.77
C LEU A 58 -5.45 -0.68 2.89
N LEU A 59 -5.13 0.01 3.99
CA LEU A 59 -4.48 -0.57 5.17
C LEU A 59 -5.37 -1.60 5.85
N GLY A 60 -6.65 -1.28 6.05
CA GLY A 60 -7.63 -2.19 6.66
C GLY A 60 -7.80 -3.47 5.85
N ALA A 61 -7.94 -3.35 4.53
CA ALA A 61 -8.03 -4.52 3.64
C ALA A 61 -6.73 -5.33 3.58
N LEU A 62 -5.57 -4.65 3.59
CA LEU A 62 -4.26 -5.31 3.61
C LEU A 62 -4.02 -6.08 4.93
N CYS A 63 -4.41 -5.52 6.07
CA CYS A 63 -4.35 -6.22 7.36
C CYS A 63 -5.33 -7.39 7.45
N ALA A 64 -6.54 -7.25 6.90
CA ALA A 64 -7.54 -8.32 6.90
C ALA A 64 -7.15 -9.50 5.99
N GLY A 65 -6.51 -9.22 4.85
CA GLY A 65 -6.05 -10.26 3.91
C GLY A 65 -4.86 -11.07 4.44
N ASP A 66 -4.00 -10.44 5.24
CA ASP A 66 -2.83 -11.07 5.87
C ASP A 66 -3.21 -12.00 7.04
N ASP A 67 -4.18 -11.60 7.87
CA ASP A 67 -4.69 -12.43 8.97
C ASP A 67 -5.43 -13.68 8.48
N SER A 68 -6.03 -13.61 7.28
CA SER A 68 -6.75 -14.73 6.67
C SER A 68 -5.85 -15.92 6.32
N GLU A 69 -4.52 -15.77 6.29
CA GLU A 69 -3.58 -16.88 6.08
C GLU A 69 -3.24 -17.65 7.37
N MET A 70 -3.98 -17.47 8.47
CA MET A 70 -3.85 -18.30 9.69
C MET A 70 -4.91 -19.39 9.84
N VAL A 71 -5.82 -19.54 8.88
CA VAL A 71 -6.81 -20.63 8.87
C VAL A 71 -6.52 -21.56 7.69
N PHE A 72 -5.52 -22.44 7.78
CA PHE A 72 -5.49 -23.78 7.16
C PHE A 72 -4.17 -24.49 7.49
N ALA A 73 -3.97 -24.78 8.77
CA ALA A 73 -3.12 -25.91 9.18
C ALA A 73 -3.97 -26.80 10.10
N SER A 74 -4.56 -27.85 9.52
CA SER A 74 -5.17 -28.99 10.22
C SER A 74 -4.66 -30.27 9.58
#